data_AF-A0A2X3LRP2-F1
#
_entry.id   AF-A0A2X3LRP2-F1
#
_cell.length_a   1.000
_cell.length_b   1.000
_cell.length_c   1.000
_cell.angle_alpha   90.00
_cell.angle_beta   90.00
_cell.angle_gamma   90.00
#
_symmetry.space_group_name_H-M   'P 1'
#
loop_
_entity.id
_entity.type
_entity.pdbx_description
1 polymer ?
#
loop_
_entity_poly.entity_id
_entity_poly.type
_entity_poly.pdbx_seq_one_letter_code
_entity_poly.pdbx_strand_id
1 'polypeptide(L)'
;MTISIRWAASTMTRAVAEYLLRNADNWLRGHDMGLRIRGENGRYEMTMKVAGRVTGGLHQRPEYNVALSEPTLDLAQLPTEVWPNGELPADLASRVTTAVQHRFLSRKMAGGGR
;
A
#
# COMPACT_ATOMS: atom_id res chain seq x y z
N MET A 1 -4.87 15.24 6.29
CA MET A 1 -3.48 15.56 5.89
C MET A 1 -3.05 14.51 4.87
N THR A 2 -2.49 14.95 3.76
CA THR A 2 -2.35 14.17 2.52
C THR A 2 -0.86 14.00 2.23
N ILE A 3 -0.35 12.77 2.19
CA ILE A 3 1.07 12.49 1.94
C ILE A 3 1.28 12.24 0.44
N SER A 4 1.87 13.21 -0.26
CA SER A 4 2.11 13.13 -1.71
C SER A 4 3.44 12.43 -2.04
N ILE A 5 3.39 11.43 -2.93
CA ILE A 5 4.57 10.70 -3.42
C ILE A 5 4.99 11.24 -4.79
N ARG A 6 6.26 11.63 -4.95
CA ARG A 6 6.79 12.25 -6.19
C ARG A 6 7.27 11.18 -7.20
N TRP A 7 6.84 11.29 -8.46
CA TRP A 7 7.07 10.30 -9.54
C TRP A 7 8.34 10.50 -10.36
N ALA A 8 8.85 9.42 -10.94
CA ALA A 8 9.60 9.43 -12.20
C ALA A 8 8.72 8.79 -13.30
N ALA A 9 8.08 9.63 -14.12
CA ALA A 9 7.31 9.17 -15.28
C ALA A 9 8.27 8.56 -16.30
N SER A 10 8.16 7.27 -16.58
CA SER A 10 9.00 6.60 -17.57
C SER A 10 8.18 5.55 -18.32
N THR A 11 8.28 5.66 -19.64
CA THR A 11 7.63 4.92 -20.73
C THR A 11 7.75 3.41 -20.54
N MET A 12 6.83 2.81 -19.77
CA MET A 12 6.88 1.39 -19.44
C MET A 12 5.49 0.77 -19.52
N THR A 13 5.38 -0.26 -20.35
CA THR A 13 4.14 -0.94 -20.74
C THR A 13 3.45 -1.67 -19.58
N ARG A 14 4.17 -1.88 -18.48
CA ARG A 14 3.65 -2.43 -17.21
C ARG A 14 4.65 -2.11 -16.08
N ALA A 15 4.59 -0.89 -15.56
CA ALA A 15 5.33 -0.54 -14.35
C ALA A 15 4.43 -0.80 -13.15
N VAL A 16 4.86 -1.69 -12.26
CA VAL A 16 4.27 -1.82 -10.93
C VAL A 16 5.19 -1.11 -9.94
N ALA A 17 4.67 -0.08 -9.29
CA ALA A 17 5.32 0.57 -8.17
C ALA A 17 4.64 0.10 -6.88
N GLU A 18 5.41 -0.46 -5.94
CA GLU A 18 4.94 -0.79 -4.60
C GLU A 18 5.64 0.13 -3.58
N TYR A 19 4.83 0.83 -2.80
CA TYR A 19 5.31 1.72 -1.75
C TYR A 19 4.97 1.08 -0.41
N LEU A 20 5.97 0.82 0.44
CA LEU A 20 5.75 0.32 1.79
C LEU A 20 5.80 1.48 2.76
N LEU A 21 4.77 1.57 3.59
CA LEU A 21 4.63 2.66 4.53
C LEU A 21 5.07 2.21 5.90
N ARG A 22 6.02 2.95 6.45
CA ARG A 22 6.62 2.69 7.76
C ARG A 22 6.51 3.94 8.59
N ASN A 23 6.32 3.77 9.89
CA ASN A 23 6.39 4.85 10.86
C ASN A 23 7.70 4.79 11.64
N ALA A 24 8.16 5.93 12.14
CA ALA A 24 9.43 6.07 12.86
C ALA A 24 9.50 5.19 14.12
N ASP A 25 8.35 4.92 14.73
CA ASP A 25 8.17 4.07 15.91
C ASP A 25 7.85 2.61 15.56
N ASN A 26 7.79 2.24 14.28
CA ASN A 26 7.44 0.91 13.80
C ASN A 26 6.05 0.42 14.31
N TRP A 27 5.16 1.34 14.71
CA TRP A 27 3.83 1.06 15.25
C TRP A 27 2.95 0.19 14.33
N LEU A 28 2.99 0.35 13.00
CA LEU A 28 2.21 -0.51 12.09
C LEU A 28 2.65 -1.97 12.22
N ARG A 29 3.96 -2.22 12.22
CA ARG A 29 4.52 -3.56 12.41
C ARG A 29 4.28 -4.08 13.82
N GLY A 30 4.27 -3.21 14.84
CA GLY A 30 3.92 -3.58 16.22
C GLY A 30 2.49 -4.09 16.36
N HIS A 31 1.58 -3.66 15.48
CA HIS A 31 0.20 -4.13 15.42
C HIS A 31 -0.05 -5.23 14.38
N ASP A 32 0.99 -5.85 13.83
CA ASP A 32 0.89 -6.78 12.69
C ASP A 32 0.07 -6.18 11.53
N MET A 33 0.29 -4.89 11.26
CA MET A 33 -0.32 -4.15 10.17
C MET A 33 0.71 -3.83 9.09
N GLY A 34 0.26 -3.77 7.84
CA GLY A 34 1.09 -3.42 6.69
C GLY A 34 0.30 -2.58 5.71
N LEU A 35 0.85 -1.43 5.32
CA LEU A 35 0.20 -0.51 4.42
C LEU A 35 1.07 -0.32 3.16
N ARG A 36 0.42 -0.41 2.00
CA ARG A 36 1.08 -0.19 0.71
C ARG A 36 0.22 0.57 -0.27
N ILE A 37 0.86 1.22 -1.23
CA ILE A 37 0.23 1.70 -2.47
C ILE A 37 0.85 0.93 -3.65
N ARG A 38 0.00 0.37 -4.49
CA ARG A 38 0.36 -0.23 -5.77
C ARG A 38 -0.06 0.70 -6.90
N GLY A 39 0.86 1.09 -7.77
CA GLY A 39 0.55 1.80 -9.01
C GLY A 39 0.79 0.92 -10.23
N GLU A 40 -0.20 0.78 -11.11
CA GLU A 40 -0.10 0.07 -12.40
C GLU A 40 -0.84 0.86 -13.49
N ASN A 41 -0.13 1.27 -14.55
CA ASN A 41 -0.71 1.98 -15.72
C ASN A 41 -1.58 3.19 -15.37
N GLY A 42 -1.14 4.01 -14.40
CA GLY A 42 -1.87 5.20 -13.94
C GLY A 42 -3.08 4.91 -13.03
N ARG A 43 -3.32 3.64 -12.68
CA ARG A 43 -4.27 3.24 -11.64
C ARG A 43 -3.52 2.99 -10.34
N TYR A 44 -4.07 3.45 -9.24
CA TYR A 44 -3.49 3.28 -7.93
C TYR A 44 -4.44 2.52 -7.03
N GLU A 45 -3.88 1.68 -6.17
CA GLU A 45 -4.61 0.92 -5.17
C GLU A 45 -3.84 1.01 -3.85
N MET A 46 -4.51 1.41 -2.79
CA MET A 46 -4.00 1.28 -1.43
C MET A 46 -4.44 -0.07 -0.86
N THR A 47 -3.52 -0.79 -0.25
CA THR A 47 -3.81 -2.04 0.46
C THR A 47 -3.41 -1.90 1.92
N MET A 48 -4.36 -2.14 2.83
CA MET A 48 -4.10 -2.32 4.26
C MET A 48 -4.24 -3.80 4.63
N LYS A 49 -3.17 -4.40 5.16
CA LYS A 49 -3.19 -5.70 5.82
C LYS A 49 -3.24 -5.48 7.31
N VAL A 50 -4.14 -6.17 8.00
CA VAL A 50 -4.26 -6.08 9.47
C VAL A 50 -3.81 -7.37 10.14
N ALA A 51 -3.79 -7.34 11.47
CA ALA A 51 -3.51 -8.52 12.29
C ALA A 51 -4.47 -9.66 11.90
N GLY A 52 -3.91 -10.84 11.68
CA GLY A 52 -4.71 -12.00 11.33
C GLY A 52 -5.43 -12.61 12.52
N ARG A 53 -6.52 -13.31 12.24
CA ARG A 53 -7.14 -14.24 13.19
C ARG A 53 -6.85 -15.67 12.76
N VAL A 54 -6.57 -16.52 13.74
CA VAL A 54 -6.44 -17.96 13.52
C VAL A 54 -7.81 -18.59 13.70
N THR A 55 -8.34 -19.21 12.66
CA THR A 55 -9.57 -20.00 12.73
C THR A 55 -9.25 -21.42 12.27
N GLY A 56 -9.34 -22.39 13.18
CA GLY A 56 -9.14 -23.81 12.87
C GLY A 56 -7.76 -24.18 12.30
N GLY A 57 -6.70 -23.43 12.64
CA GLY A 57 -5.35 -23.63 12.11
C GLY A 57 -5.06 -22.88 10.80
N LEU A 58 -6.06 -22.20 10.21
CA LEU A 58 -5.86 -21.31 9.07
C LEU A 58 -5.54 -19.89 9.56
N HIS A 59 -4.38 -19.36 9.19
CA HIS A 59 -4.06 -17.96 9.40
C HIS A 59 -4.73 -17.12 8.30
N GLN A 60 -5.81 -16.42 8.64
CA GLN A 60 -6.39 -15.42 7.74
C GLN A 60 -6.01 -14.04 8.22
N ARG A 61 -5.39 -13.26 7.34
CA ARG A 61 -5.13 -11.83 7.56
C ARG A 61 -6.14 -11.05 6.73
N PRO A 62 -7.03 -10.27 7.35
CA PRO A 62 -7.90 -9.38 6.60
C PRO A 62 -7.05 -8.40 5.79
N GLU A 63 -7.45 -8.19 4.54
CA GLU A 63 -6.82 -7.27 3.59
C GLU A 63 -7.92 -6.36 3.04
N TYR A 64 -7.66 -5.06 3.04
CA TYR A 64 -8.57 -4.03 2.54
C TYR A 64 -7.91 -3.31 1.37
N ASN A 65 -8.54 -3.37 0.19
CA ASN A 65 -8.07 -2.75 -1.03
C ASN A 65 -8.96 -1.56 -1.39
N VAL A 66 -8.36 -0.39 -1.56
CA VAL A 66 -9.05 0.87 -1.87
C VAL A 66 -8.47 1.43 -3.17
N ALA A 67 -9.31 1.68 -4.15
CA ALA A 67 -8.90 2.35 -5.38
C ALA A 67 -8.58 3.82 -5.11
N LEU A 68 -7.45 4.30 -5.63
CA LEU A 68 -7.00 5.68 -5.50
C LEU A 68 -6.91 6.36 -6.88
N SER A 69 -7.27 7.64 -6.94
CA SER A 69 -7.11 8.48 -8.14
C SER A 69 -5.66 8.95 -8.35
N GLU A 70 -4.89 9.04 -7.27
CA GLU A 70 -3.50 9.46 -7.22
C GLU A 70 -2.72 8.56 -6.23
N PRO A 71 -1.38 8.44 -6.31
CA PRO A 71 -0.60 7.59 -5.39
C PRO A 71 -0.40 8.24 -4.02
N THR A 72 -1.45 8.84 -3.52
CA THR A 72 -1.42 9.63 -2.31
C THR A 72 -2.16 8.84 -1.24
N LEU A 73 -1.63 8.85 -0.03
CA LEU A 73 -2.31 8.19 1.08
C LEU A 73 -3.60 8.88 1.43
N ASP A 74 -4.65 8.09 1.50
CA ASP A 74 -5.94 8.48 2.02
C ASP A 74 -6.41 7.49 3.08
N LEU A 75 -5.81 7.60 4.27
CA LEU A 75 -6.10 6.71 5.41
C LEU A 75 -7.57 6.77 5.84
N ALA A 76 -8.29 7.86 5.50
CA ALA A 76 -9.68 8.05 5.87
C ALA A 76 -10.64 7.15 5.06
N GLN A 77 -10.21 6.61 3.93
CA GLN A 77 -11.01 5.65 3.15
C GLN A 77 -10.98 4.23 3.70
N LEU A 78 -10.09 3.93 4.65
CA LEU A 78 -10.07 2.63 5.30
C LEU A 78 -11.19 2.54 6.34
N PRO A 79 -11.87 1.40 6.47
CA PRO A 79 -12.91 1.23 7.48
C PRO A 79 -12.32 1.36 8.88
N THR A 80 -13.10 1.86 9.82
CA THR A 80 -12.69 2.04 11.23
C THR A 80 -12.19 0.75 11.88
N GLU A 81 -12.73 -0.38 11.44
CA GLU A 81 -12.40 -1.74 11.86
C GLU A 81 -10.92 -2.13 11.66
N VAL A 82 -10.22 -1.46 10.73
CA VAL A 82 -8.80 -1.77 10.50
C VAL A 82 -7.92 -1.31 11.65
N TRP A 83 -8.40 -0.34 12.43
CA TRP A 83 -7.62 0.29 13.48
C TRP A 83 -7.80 -0.45 14.81
N PRO A 84 -6.73 -0.64 15.60
CA PRO A 84 -6.80 -1.38 16.87
C PRO A 84 -7.85 -0.86 17.85
N ASN A 85 -8.08 0.45 17.86
CA ASN A 85 -9.05 1.11 18.75
C ASN A 85 -10.35 1.48 18.02
N GLY A 86 -10.57 1.00 16.79
CA GLY A 86 -11.70 1.40 15.96
C GLY A 86 -11.59 2.82 15.39
N GLU A 87 -10.45 3.51 15.57
CA GLU A 87 -10.25 4.88 15.10
C GLU A 87 -8.85 5.08 14.55
N LEU A 88 -8.73 5.89 13.49
CA LEU A 88 -7.46 6.31 12.90
C LEU A 88 -6.69 7.16 13.92
N PRO A 89 -5.48 6.77 14.34
CA PRO A 89 -4.68 7.63 15.21
C PRO A 89 -4.34 8.95 14.51
N ALA A 90 -4.66 10.07 15.15
CA ALA A 90 -4.58 11.40 14.55
C ALA A 90 -3.16 11.78 14.09
N ASP A 91 -2.13 11.24 14.75
CA ASP A 91 -0.72 11.47 14.45
C ASP A 91 -0.11 10.42 13.49
N LEU A 92 -0.87 9.39 13.11
CA LEU A 92 -0.34 8.35 12.23
C LEU A 92 0.03 8.93 10.86
N ALA A 93 -0.81 9.81 10.30
CA ALA A 93 -0.55 10.44 9.00
C ALA A 93 0.73 11.31 8.99
N SER A 94 1.12 11.90 10.12
CA SER A 94 2.33 12.71 10.21
C SER A 94 3.59 11.88 10.51
N ARG A 95 3.43 10.69 11.09
CA ARG A 95 4.52 9.77 11.46
C ARG A 95 4.91 8.79 10.37
N VAL A 96 4.07 8.62 9.35
CA VAL A 96 4.30 7.68 8.26
C VAL A 96 5.26 8.28 7.24
N THR A 97 6.36 7.57 7.00
CA THR A 97 7.34 7.86 5.96
C THR A 97 7.23 6.81 4.86
N THR A 98 7.31 7.27 3.61
CA THR A 98 7.33 6.41 2.43
C THR A 98 8.69 5.72 2.32
N ALA A 99 8.72 4.39 2.44
CA ALA A 99 9.86 3.58 2.05
C ALA A 99 9.58 2.96 0.66
N VAL A 100 10.31 3.41 -0.36
CA VAL A 100 10.19 2.84 -1.71
C VAL A 100 10.93 1.50 -1.75
N GLN A 101 10.25 0.41 -2.07
CA GLN A 101 10.86 -0.91 -2.27
C GLN A 101 10.50 -1.41 -3.69
N HIS A 102 11.50 -1.37 -4.57
CA HIS A 102 11.61 -2.06 -5.86
C HIS A 102 10.45 -1.96 -6.89
N ARG A 103 10.78 -1.27 -7.98
CA ARG A 103 10.04 -1.21 -9.26
C ARG A 103 10.19 -2.54 -9.99
N PHE A 104 9.11 -3.33 -10.14
CA PHE A 104 9.12 -4.46 -11.07
C PHE A 104 8.70 -3.99 -12.46
N LEU A 105 9.63 -4.07 -13.40
CA LEU A 105 9.42 -3.71 -14.79
C LEU A 105 9.28 -4.98 -15.61
N SER A 106 8.04 -5.37 -15.87
CA SER A 106 7.78 -6.38 -16.88
C SER A 106 8.02 -5.75 -18.25
N ARG A 107 9.16 -6.07 -18.87
CA ARG A 107 9.36 -5.83 -20.29
C ARG A 107 8.57 -6.91 -21.03
N LYS A 108 7.44 -6.56 -21.64
CA LYS A 108 6.81 -7.47 -22.60
C LYS A 108 7.76 -7.57 -23.80
N MET A 109 8.49 -8.68 -23.92
CA MET A 109 9.24 -8.98 -25.14
C MET A 109 8.21 -9.01 -26.26
N ALA A 110 8.29 -8.07 -27.21
CA ALA A 110 7.53 -8.17 -28.45
C ALA A 110 7.94 -9.50 -29.10
N GLY A 111 6.98 -10.40 -29.28
CA GLY A 111 7.23 -11.66 -29.96
C GLY A 111 7.82 -11.38 -31.34
N GLY A 112 8.99 -11.95 -31.60
CA GLY A 112 9.53 -12.05 -32.94
C GLY A 112 8.57 -12.88 -33.78
N GLY A 113 7.76 -12.20 -34.59
CA GLY A 113 7.05 -12.82 -35.70
C GLY A 113 8.08 -13.36 -36.67
N ARG A 114 7.96 -14.66 -36.98
CA ARG A 114 8.54 -15.26 -38.18
C ARG A 114 7.74 -14.81 -39.39
#